data_AF-A0A961WU74-F1
#
_entry.id   AF-A0A961WU74-F1
#
_cell.length_a   1.000
_cell.length_b   1.000
_cell.length_c   1.000
_cell.angle_alpha   90.00
_cell.angle_beta   90.00
_cell.angle_gamma   90.00
#
_symmetry.space_group_name_H-M   'P 1'
#
loop_
_entity.id
_entity.type
_entity.pdbx_description
1 polymer ?
#
loop_
_entity_poly.entity_id
_entity_poly.type
_entity_poly.pdbx_seq_one_letter_code
_entity_poly.pdbx_strand_id
1 'polypeptide(L)'
;MKMTHRQSNGSHALVFELVEAFRASSDALDEAIETNDAARITQIDSHLSSLWHELVAYEPGTKAEARELLAFLLCELAPNAGSSSVQSDAVSGILRLFDMHGDNFRG
;
A
#
# COMPACT_ATOMS: atom_id res chain seq x y z
N MET A 1 24.73 16.51 -27.44
CA MET A 1 23.49 16.06 -28.10
C MET A 1 23.03 14.75 -27.45
N LYS A 2 21.83 14.79 -26.87
CA LYS A 2 20.95 13.74 -26.34
C LYS A 2 21.57 12.35 -26.03
N MET A 3 21.84 12.12 -24.75
CA MET A 3 21.71 10.79 -24.16
C MET A 3 20.21 10.50 -24.00
N THR A 4 19.71 9.54 -24.77
CA THR A 4 18.32 9.08 -24.66
C THR A 4 18.17 8.26 -23.39
N HIS A 5 17.60 8.89 -22.35
CA HIS A 5 16.90 8.20 -21.28
C HIS A 5 15.83 7.30 -21.91
N ARG A 6 15.99 5.98 -21.74
CA ARG A 6 14.90 5.03 -21.87
C ARG A 6 14.92 4.07 -20.68
N GLN A 7 14.87 4.64 -19.49
CA GLN A 7 14.28 3.97 -18.34
C GLN A 7 12.79 4.32 -18.33
N SER A 8 11.99 3.51 -19.01
CA SER A 8 10.53 3.57 -18.92
C SER A 8 10.01 2.17 -19.13
N ASN A 9 10.24 1.31 -18.14
CA ASN A 9 9.62 -0.01 -18.00
C ASN A 9 9.50 -0.46 -16.51
N GLY A 10 9.72 0.44 -15.53
CA GLY A 10 9.82 0.09 -14.10
C GLY A 10 8.78 0.72 -13.17
N SER A 11 7.77 1.42 -13.68
CA SER A 11 6.87 2.26 -12.84
C SER A 11 5.39 1.86 -12.95
N HIS A 12 5.10 0.57 -13.06
CA HIS A 12 3.72 0.08 -13.14
C HIS A 12 3.41 -1.06 -12.16
N ALA A 13 4.43 -1.58 -11.45
CA ALA A 13 4.30 -2.71 -10.55
C ALA A 13 4.49 -2.35 -9.07
N LEU A 14 4.82 -1.10 -8.73
CA LEU A 14 5.26 -0.79 -7.36
C LEU A 14 4.13 -0.90 -6.33
N VAL A 15 2.92 -0.42 -6.63
CA VAL A 15 1.77 -0.57 -5.71
C VAL A 15 1.40 -2.02 -5.52
N PHE A 16 1.37 -2.78 -6.62
CA PHE A 16 1.04 -4.20 -6.57
C PHE A 16 2.06 -4.96 -5.72
N GLU A 17 3.36 -4.72 -5.93
CA GLU A 17 4.42 -5.32 -5.13
C GLU A 17 4.32 -4.94 -3.65
N LEU A 18 4.02 -3.68 -3.34
CA LEU A 18 3.85 -3.22 -1.96
C LEU A 18 2.62 -3.85 -1.28
N VAL A 19 1.50 -3.95 -1.98
CA VAL A 19 0.28 -4.59 -1.44
C VAL A 19 0.50 -6.08 -1.23
N GLU A 20 1.14 -6.78 -2.16
CA GLU A 20 1.44 -8.21 -2.01
C GLU A 20 2.45 -8.46 -0.88
N ALA A 21 3.47 -7.62 -0.75
CA ALA A 21 4.42 -7.69 0.37
C ALA A 21 3.72 -7.45 1.71
N PHE A 22 2.77 -6.52 1.76
CA PHE A 22 1.99 -6.24 2.95
C PHE A 22 1.10 -7.43 3.36
N ARG A 23 0.39 -8.04 2.39
CA ARG A 23 -0.42 -9.24 2.62
C ARG A 23 0.42 -10.40 3.12
N ALA A 24 1.52 -10.71 2.43
CA ALA A 24 2.41 -11.80 2.82
C ALA A 24 3.03 -11.59 4.21
N SER A 25 3.34 -10.34 4.57
CA SER A 25 3.85 -10.00 5.89
C SER A 25 2.77 -10.09 6.98
N SER A 26 1.51 -9.80 6.63
CA SER A 26 0.37 -9.95 7.56
C SER A 26 0.10 -11.43 7.84
N ASP A 27 0.11 -12.28 6.81
CA ASP A 27 -0.02 -13.73 6.97
C ASP A 27 1.14 -14.30 7.82
N ALA A 28 2.37 -13.81 7.59
CA ALA A 28 3.53 -14.22 8.37
C ALA A 28 3.47 -13.75 9.84
N LEU A 29 2.80 -12.61 10.11
CA LEU A 29 2.57 -12.13 11.47
C LEU A 29 1.60 -13.05 12.20
N ASP A 30 0.50 -13.44 11.55
CA ASP A 30 -0.47 -14.38 12.13
C ASP A 30 0.20 -15.71 12.50
N GLU A 31 1.03 -16.26 11.62
CA GLU A 31 1.83 -17.47 11.90
C GLU A 31 2.80 -17.27 13.10
N ALA A 32 3.45 -16.10 13.18
CA ALA A 32 4.36 -15.78 14.28
C ALA A 32 3.62 -15.63 15.63
N ILE A 33 2.39 -15.10 15.61
CA ILE A 33 1.50 -15.01 16.78
C ILE A 33 1.07 -16.41 17.22
N GLU A 34 0.63 -17.26 16.28
CA GLU A 34 0.22 -18.64 16.58
C GLU A 34 1.35 -19.47 17.21
N THR A 35 2.59 -19.24 16.77
CA THR A 35 3.80 -19.91 17.30
C THR A 35 4.41 -19.20 18.51
N ASN A 36 3.85 -18.06 18.93
CA ASN A 36 4.34 -17.21 20.03
C ASN A 36 5.82 -16.81 19.89
N ASP A 37 6.27 -16.58 18.65
CA ASP A 37 7.64 -16.14 18.35
C ASP A 37 7.74 -14.61 18.46
N ALA A 38 7.99 -14.12 19.68
CA ALA A 38 8.06 -12.69 19.98
C ALA A 38 9.11 -11.92 19.16
N ALA A 39 10.23 -12.56 18.81
CA ALA A 39 11.28 -11.93 18.02
C ALA A 39 10.82 -11.72 16.58
N ARG A 40 10.21 -12.76 15.98
CA ARG A 40 9.64 -12.70 14.64
C ARG A 40 8.48 -11.72 14.56
N ILE A 41 7.59 -11.69 15.56
CA ILE A 41 6.49 -10.71 15.67
C ILE A 41 7.04 -9.27 15.59
N THR A 42 8.04 -8.94 16.40
CA THR A 42 8.62 -7.59 16.44
C THR A 42 9.26 -7.19 15.10
N GLN A 43 9.95 -8.14 14.46
CA GLN A 43 10.56 -7.91 13.15
C GLN A 43 9.50 -7.66 12.07
N ILE A 44 8.45 -8.48 12.03
CA ILE A 44 7.38 -8.38 11.04
C ILE A 44 6.57 -7.09 11.26
N ASP A 45 6.27 -6.73 12.50
CA ASP A 45 5.55 -5.49 12.83
C ASP A 45 6.31 -4.24 12.35
N SER A 46 7.64 -4.23 12.52
CA SER A 46 8.51 -3.16 11.99
C SER A 46 8.48 -3.12 10.45
N HIS A 47 8.46 -4.28 9.79
CA HIS A 47 8.41 -4.35 8.34
C HIS A 47 7.06 -3.91 7.78
N LEU A 48 5.95 -4.38 8.36
CA LEU A 48 4.59 -3.95 8.04
C LEU A 48 4.43 -2.45 8.19
N SER A 49 5.00 -1.87 9.26
CA SER A 49 5.02 -0.42 9.45
C SER A 49 5.76 0.32 8.34
N SER A 50 6.84 -0.22 7.78
CA SER A 50 7.54 0.40 6.63
C SER A 50 6.70 0.33 5.37
N LEU A 51 6.20 -0.88 5.02
CA LEU A 51 5.35 -1.09 3.86
C LEU A 51 4.10 -0.21 3.89
N TRP A 52 3.53 -0.06 5.08
CA TRP A 52 2.42 0.84 5.32
C TRP A 52 2.74 2.29 4.96
N HIS A 53 3.84 2.83 5.49
CA HIS A 53 4.24 4.21 5.20
C HIS A 53 4.51 4.43 3.70
N GLU A 54 5.07 3.44 3.02
CA GLU A 54 5.30 3.48 1.58
C GLU A 54 3.97 3.48 0.79
N LEU A 55 3.02 2.62 1.15
CA LEU A 55 1.71 2.52 0.50
C LEU A 55 0.89 3.82 0.61
N VAL A 56 0.85 4.43 1.80
CA VAL A 56 0.05 5.64 2.03
C VAL A 56 0.69 6.89 1.42
N ALA A 57 2.00 6.88 1.18
CA ALA A 57 2.72 7.96 0.53
C ALA A 57 2.73 7.84 -1.01
N TYR A 58 2.30 6.70 -1.56
CA TYR A 58 2.37 6.45 -2.99
C TYR A 58 1.26 7.18 -3.75
N GLU A 59 1.65 7.97 -4.74
CA GLU A 59 0.72 8.57 -5.70
C GLU A 59 0.62 7.66 -6.94
N PRO A 60 -0.56 7.07 -7.23
CA PRO A 60 -0.71 6.16 -8.36
C PRO A 60 -0.53 6.90 -9.69
N GLY A 61 0.46 6.49 -10.49
CA GLY A 61 0.71 7.08 -11.82
C GLY A 61 -0.21 6.52 -12.90
N THR A 62 -0.92 5.43 -12.60
CA THR A 62 -1.62 4.62 -13.59
C THR A 62 -2.96 4.13 -13.06
N LYS A 63 -3.91 3.85 -13.95
CA LYS A 63 -5.24 3.34 -13.57
C LYS A 63 -5.17 1.97 -12.88
N ALA A 64 -4.21 1.13 -13.27
CA ALA A 64 -4.03 -0.18 -12.65
C ALA A 64 -3.57 -0.05 -11.19
N GLU A 65 -2.58 0.80 -10.93
CA GLU A 65 -2.11 1.11 -9.57
C GLU A 65 -3.20 1.77 -8.72
N ALA A 66 -3.97 2.69 -9.31
CA ALA A 66 -5.11 3.31 -8.63
C ALA A 66 -6.15 2.25 -8.24
N ARG A 67 -6.45 1.29 -9.11
CA ARG A 67 -7.37 0.18 -8.78
C ARG A 67 -6.83 -0.69 -7.64
N GLU A 68 -5.54 -0.99 -7.64
CA GLU A 68 -4.92 -1.78 -6.58
C GLU A 68 -4.95 -1.05 -5.23
N LEU A 69 -4.62 0.24 -5.22
CA LEU A 69 -4.70 1.06 -4.01
C LEU A 69 -6.14 1.18 -3.49
N LEU A 70 -7.12 1.24 -4.38
CA LEU A 70 -8.54 1.23 -3.99
C LEU A 70 -8.95 -0.13 -3.41
N ALA A 71 -8.48 -1.24 -3.98
CA ALA A 71 -8.74 -2.57 -3.44
C ALA A 71 -8.14 -2.71 -2.03
N PHE A 72 -6.89 -2.28 -1.85
CA PHE A 72 -6.23 -2.20 -0.55
C PHE A 72 -7.02 -1.33 0.45
N LEU A 73 -7.46 -0.14 0.02
CA LEU A 73 -8.29 0.76 0.83
C LEU A 73 -9.57 0.06 1.31
N LEU A 74 -10.30 -0.59 0.41
CA LEU A 74 -11.62 -1.17 0.72
C LEU A 74 -11.54 -2.46 1.54
N CYS A 75 -10.54 -3.29 1.27
CA CYS A 75 -10.44 -4.63 1.85
C CYS A 75 -9.60 -4.66 3.14
N GLU A 76 -8.58 -3.82 3.26
CA GLU A 76 -7.64 -3.85 4.39
C GLU A 76 -7.79 -2.61 5.29
N LEU A 77 -7.86 -1.42 4.68
CA LEU A 77 -7.78 -0.16 5.42
C LEU A 77 -9.11 0.23 6.07
N ALA A 78 -10.18 0.30 5.28
CA ALA A 78 -11.49 0.78 5.70
C ALA A 78 -12.12 -0.04 6.83
N PRO A 79 -12.03 -1.39 6.85
CA PRO A 79 -12.56 -2.19 7.96
C PRO A 79 -11.89 -1.86 9.31
N ASN A 80 -10.62 -1.44 9.26
CA ASN A 80 -9.82 -1.18 10.46
C ASN A 80 -9.75 0.31 10.82
N ALA A 81 -10.16 1.22 9.93
CA ALA A 81 -9.97 2.67 10.07
C ALA A 81 -10.50 3.30 11.38
N GLY A 82 -11.48 2.69 12.04
CA GLY A 82 -11.99 3.13 13.34
C GLY A 82 -11.08 2.79 14.53
N SER A 83 -10.07 1.95 14.32
CA SER A 83 -9.15 1.46 15.36
C SER A 83 -7.97 2.41 15.62
N SER A 84 -7.66 3.32 14.68
CA SER A 84 -6.49 4.19 14.76
C SER A 84 -6.68 5.49 13.97
N SER A 85 -6.27 6.63 14.55
CA SER A 85 -6.25 7.91 13.84
C SER A 85 -5.36 7.89 12.61
N VAL A 86 -4.25 7.13 12.64
CA VAL A 86 -3.35 6.97 11.49
C VAL A 86 -4.06 6.31 10.31
N GLN A 87 -4.89 5.29 10.59
CA GLN A 87 -5.63 4.60 9.54
C GLN A 87 -6.78 5.47 9.00
N SER A 88 -7.45 6.24 9.86
CA SER A 88 -8.46 7.21 9.45
C SER A 88 -7.89 8.32 8.56
N ASP A 89 -6.69 8.83 8.89
CA ASP A 89 -5.98 9.81 8.08
C ASP A 89 -5.53 9.22 6.73
N ALA A 90 -5.05 7.97 6.73
CA ALA A 90 -4.69 7.26 5.50
C ALA A 90 -5.89 7.04 4.56
N VAL A 91 -7.06 6.63 5.09
CA VAL A 91 -8.32 6.55 4.32
C VAL A 91 -8.62 7.88 3.66
N SER A 92 -8.56 8.96 4.45
CA SER A 92 -8.85 10.31 3.98
C SER A 92 -7.87 10.76 2.90
N GLY A 93 -6.58 10.43 3.05
CA GLY A 93 -5.53 10.71 2.07
C GLY A 93 -5.77 10.01 0.73
N ILE A 94 -6.03 8.70 0.77
CA ILE A 94 -6.29 7.90 -0.44
C ILE A 94 -7.57 8.39 -1.13
N LEU A 95 -8.66 8.64 -0.38
CA LEU A 95 -9.89 9.19 -0.96
C LEU A 95 -9.67 10.54 -1.63
N ARG A 96 -8.86 11.43 -1.03
CA ARG A 96 -8.52 12.73 -1.62
C ARG A 96 -7.76 12.58 -2.94
N LEU A 97 -6.88 11.58 -3.07
CA LEU A 97 -6.20 11.29 -4.32
C LEU A 97 -7.20 10.91 -5.42
N PHE A 98 -8.23 10.13 -5.08
CA PHE A 98 -9.31 9.81 -6.02
C PHE A 98 -10.20 11.01 -6.35
N ASP A 99 -10.46 11.91 -5.40
CA ASP A 99 -11.20 13.14 -5.69
C ASP A 99 -10.42 14.09 -6.62
N MET A 100 -9.10 14.19 -6.43
CA MET A 100 -8.24 15.07 -7.22
C MET A 100 -7.93 14.53 -8.62
N HIS A 101 -7.79 13.20 -8.75
CA HIS A 101 -7.29 12.56 -9.97
C HIS A 101 -8.28 11.56 -10.57
N GLY A 102 -9.49 11.42 -10.02
CA GLY A 102 -10.48 10.42 -10.44
C GLY A 102 -10.86 10.48 -11.92
N ASP A 103 -10.88 11.69 -12.50
CA ASP A 103 -11.14 11.87 -13.93
C ASP A 103 -10.00 11.31 -14.81
N ASN A 104 -8.77 11.24 -14.30
CA ASN A 104 -7.64 10.59 -14.98
C ASN A 104 -7.77 9.05 -15.01
N PHE A 105 -8.65 8.49 -14.18
CA PHE A 105 -8.83 7.04 -14.02
C PHE A 105 -10.17 6.52 -14.57
N ARG A 106 -11.04 7.40 -15.09
CA ARG A 106 -12.42 7.12 -15.53
C ARG A 106 -12.61 6.41 -16.89
N GLY A 107 -11.52 6.04 -17.57
CA GLY A 107 -11.57 5.40 -18.90
C GLY A 107 -12.21 4.02 -18.94
#